data_AF-A0A6A0HLH8-F1
#
_entry.id   AF-A0A6A0HLH8-F1
#
_cell.length_a   1.000
_cell.length_b   1.000
_cell.length_c   1.000
_cell.angle_alpha   90.00
_cell.angle_beta   90.00
_cell.angle_gamma   90.00
#
_symmetry.space_group_name_H-M   'P 1'
#
loop_
_entity.id
_entity.type
_entity.pdbx_description
1 polymer ?
#
loop_
_entity_poly.entity_id
_entity_poly.type
_entity_poly.pdbx_seq_one_letter_code
_entity_poly.pdbx_strand_id
1 'polypeptide(L)'
;MKNVTFIFMYAALLGAAALAGAQTLNWNALNGPQKHTVDVNAGIEYGATLGVSYGYHLKAGLPMILNAEFSLPAGSNTTDDFKTKMGAQLRLWQWRSLAFSVEAQGVFRRYETDYVRLLNFGSDFSGAIGLYLPRWFVAAHAGFDKAIVTHFKNSELLKESYPAIKDGWYQPATGGHFYFGLQGGYSTRALDVYLEAGQIIEQDFKTAPLLPLYARFGWSLKLRE
;
A
#
# COMPACT_ATOMS: atom_id res chain seq x y z
N MET A 1 -2.18 19.45 -33.56
CA MET A 1 -2.05 18.10 -32.98
C MET A 1 -2.00 18.12 -31.45
N LYS A 2 -0.95 18.65 -30.79
CA LYS A 2 -0.80 18.64 -29.32
C LYS A 2 -2.09 18.97 -28.51
N ASN A 3 -2.82 20.02 -28.88
CA ASN A 3 -4.02 20.45 -28.15
C ASN A 3 -5.19 19.42 -28.22
N VAL A 4 -5.31 18.68 -29.33
CA VAL A 4 -6.33 17.63 -29.48
C VAL A 4 -5.98 16.42 -28.61
N THR A 5 -4.69 16.07 -28.54
CA THR A 5 -4.20 15.02 -27.63
C THR A 5 -4.46 15.38 -26.17
N PHE A 6 -4.26 16.65 -25.77
CA PHE A 6 -4.60 17.13 -24.43
C PHE A 6 -6.10 17.04 -24.14
N ILE A 7 -6.97 17.43 -25.08
CA ILE A 7 -8.43 17.33 -24.89
C ILE A 7 -8.88 15.87 -24.76
N PHE A 8 -8.36 14.96 -25.60
CA PHE A 8 -8.67 13.53 -25.47
C PHE A 8 -8.14 12.93 -24.17
N MET A 9 -6.94 13.32 -23.73
CA MET A 9 -6.39 12.87 -22.44
C MET A 9 -7.19 13.41 -21.25
N TYR A 10 -7.65 14.67 -21.30
CA TYR A 10 -8.50 15.27 -20.26
C TYR A 10 -9.91 14.66 -20.26
N ALA A 11 -10.49 14.39 -21.43
CA ALA A 11 -11.76 13.69 -21.57
C ALA A 11 -11.68 12.22 -21.13
N ALA A 12 -10.55 11.55 -21.37
CA ALA A 12 -10.28 10.20 -20.86
C ALA A 12 -10.07 10.19 -19.35
N LEU A 13 -9.39 11.19 -18.77
CA LEU A 13 -9.27 11.39 -17.33
C LEU A 13 -10.63 11.68 -16.66
N LEU A 14 -11.47 12.54 -17.27
CA LEU A 14 -12.83 12.81 -16.80
C LEU A 14 -13.76 11.60 -16.98
N GLY A 15 -13.61 10.85 -18.07
CA GLY A 15 -14.36 9.60 -18.31
C GLY A 15 -13.95 8.48 -17.36
N ALA A 16 -12.66 8.36 -17.04
CA ALA A 16 -12.16 7.46 -16.01
C ALA A 16 -12.64 7.90 -14.61
N ALA A 17 -12.66 9.20 -14.31
CA ALA A 17 -13.24 9.74 -13.08
C ALA A 17 -14.76 9.51 -12.96
N ALA A 18 -15.47 9.33 -14.08
CA ALA A 18 -16.89 8.94 -14.11
C ALA A 18 -17.11 7.42 -13.95
N LEU A 19 -16.05 6.61 -13.96
CA LEU A 19 -16.08 5.14 -13.88
C LEU A 19 -15.20 4.55 -12.76
N ALA A 20 -14.57 5.38 -11.92
CA ALA A 20 -13.64 4.99 -10.87
C ALA A 20 -14.07 5.49 -9.48
N GLY A 21 -13.70 4.75 -8.42
CA GLY A 21 -14.60 4.64 -7.28
C GLY A 21 -14.23 3.89 -5.98
N ALA A 22 -12.97 3.83 -5.52
CA ALA A 22 -12.50 2.97 -4.42
C ALA A 22 -11.00 3.11 -4.01
N GLN A 23 -10.72 3.03 -2.71
CA GLN A 23 -9.54 2.47 -2.02
C GLN A 23 -9.86 0.98 -1.81
N THR A 24 -8.98 0.30 -1.09
CA THR A 24 -9.31 -0.82 -0.22
C THR A 24 -10.64 -0.72 0.56
N LEU A 25 -11.13 0.45 1.00
CA LEU A 25 -12.38 0.58 1.81
C LEU A 25 -13.16 1.91 1.64
N ASN A 26 -14.46 1.85 1.29
CA ASN A 26 -15.34 3.02 1.28
C ASN A 26 -15.90 3.39 2.66
N TRP A 27 -15.29 4.40 3.29
CA TRP A 27 -15.71 4.96 4.59
C TRP A 27 -17.19 5.35 4.73
N ASN A 28 -17.88 5.72 3.64
CA ASN A 28 -19.31 6.05 3.68
C ASN A 28 -20.23 4.84 3.41
N ALA A 29 -19.68 3.73 2.91
CA ALA A 29 -20.39 2.46 2.84
C ALA A 29 -20.34 1.68 4.17
N LEU A 30 -19.42 2.00 5.08
CA LEU A 30 -19.23 1.33 6.38
C LEU A 30 -20.29 1.64 7.45
N ASN A 31 -21.36 2.36 7.10
CA ASN A 31 -22.43 2.75 8.03
C ASN A 31 -23.41 1.59 8.39
N GLY A 32 -22.95 0.33 8.35
CA GLY A 32 -23.74 -0.88 8.56
C GLY A 32 -23.13 -1.84 9.60
N PRO A 33 -23.71 -3.05 9.80
CA PRO A 33 -23.22 -4.04 10.76
C PRO A 33 -21.91 -4.75 10.33
N GLN A 34 -21.16 -4.17 9.41
CA GLN A 34 -19.97 -4.76 8.82
C GLN A 34 -18.77 -4.49 9.71
N LYS A 35 -18.38 -5.50 10.48
CA LYS A 35 -17.25 -5.46 11.41
C LYS A 35 -15.93 -5.88 10.76
N HIS A 36 -15.99 -6.60 9.64
CA HIS A 36 -14.86 -7.31 9.07
C HIS A 36 -14.73 -7.00 7.58
N THR A 37 -13.50 -6.82 7.13
CA THR A 37 -13.14 -6.71 5.71
C THR A 37 -12.01 -7.67 5.39
N VAL A 38 -12.12 -8.37 4.26
CA VAL A 38 -11.05 -9.19 3.68
C VAL A 38 -10.76 -8.65 2.30
N ASP A 39 -9.53 -8.23 2.06
CA ASP A 39 -9.05 -7.73 0.77
C ASP A 39 -8.06 -8.72 0.15
N VAL A 40 -8.13 -8.88 -1.17
CA VAL A 40 -7.16 -9.59 -1.98
C VAL A 40 -6.76 -8.67 -3.12
N ASN A 41 -5.45 -8.50 -3.34
CA ASN A 41 -4.91 -7.57 -4.31
C ASN A 41 -3.74 -8.16 -5.10
N ALA A 42 -3.51 -7.59 -6.28
CA ALA A 42 -2.36 -7.82 -7.12
C ALA A 42 -1.77 -6.47 -7.49
N GLY A 43 -0.44 -6.35 -7.48
CA GLY A 43 0.23 -5.07 -7.65
C GLY A 43 1.56 -5.17 -8.39
N ILE A 44 2.16 -3.99 -8.56
CA ILE A 44 3.51 -3.77 -9.03
C ILE A 44 4.11 -2.73 -8.07
N GLU A 45 5.06 -3.15 -7.23
CA GLU A 45 5.80 -2.32 -6.27
C GLU A 45 7.23 -2.91 -6.20
N TYR A 46 8.19 -2.31 -6.90
CA TYR A 46 9.55 -2.87 -7.19
C TYR A 46 9.59 -4.21 -7.94
N GLY A 47 8.48 -4.95 -7.99
CA GLY A 47 8.22 -6.17 -8.75
C GLY A 47 6.72 -6.47 -8.73
N ALA A 48 6.26 -7.49 -9.44
CA ALA A 48 4.86 -7.92 -9.36
C ALA A 48 4.58 -8.53 -7.97
N THR A 49 3.43 -8.23 -7.36
CA THR A 49 3.06 -8.68 -6.02
C THR A 49 1.63 -9.24 -5.96
N LEU A 50 1.39 -10.13 -5.00
CA LEU A 50 0.07 -10.62 -4.60
C LEU A 50 -0.09 -10.41 -3.09
N GLY A 51 -1.24 -9.89 -2.66
CA GLY A 51 -1.50 -9.53 -1.27
C GLY A 51 -2.86 -10.00 -0.78
N VAL A 52 -2.94 -10.27 0.51
CA VAL A 52 -4.18 -10.43 1.27
C VAL A 52 -4.13 -9.52 2.50
N SER A 53 -5.22 -8.85 2.81
CA SER A 53 -5.34 -8.08 4.04
C SER A 53 -6.67 -8.31 4.74
N TYR A 54 -6.68 -8.10 6.06
CA TYR A 54 -7.84 -8.22 6.92
C TYR A 54 -7.98 -6.96 7.77
N GLY A 55 -9.18 -6.40 7.79
CA GLY A 55 -9.55 -5.23 8.58
C GLY A 55 -10.66 -5.53 9.59
N TYR A 56 -10.51 -5.08 10.82
CA TYR A 56 -11.53 -5.12 11.86
C TYR A 56 -11.97 -3.71 12.26
N HIS A 57 -13.25 -3.41 12.07
CA HIS A 57 -13.83 -2.09 12.28
C HIS A 57 -14.22 -1.91 13.75
N LEU A 58 -13.52 -1.02 14.45
CA LEU A 58 -13.75 -0.76 15.86
C LEU A 58 -14.89 0.24 16.07
N LYS A 59 -15.81 -0.11 16.97
CA LYS A 59 -16.84 0.79 17.50
C LYS A 59 -16.25 1.68 18.59
N ALA A 60 -15.38 2.61 18.19
CA ALA A 60 -14.83 3.67 19.05
C ALA A 60 -15.48 5.02 18.72
N GLY A 61 -15.26 6.03 19.58
CA GLY A 61 -15.74 7.41 19.33
C GLY A 61 -15.10 8.08 18.10
N LEU A 62 -13.96 7.55 17.65
CA LEU A 62 -13.29 7.89 16.39
C LEU A 62 -13.35 6.66 15.47
N PRO A 63 -13.80 6.75 14.21
CA PRO A 63 -13.86 5.61 13.31
C PRO A 63 -12.45 5.07 13.03
N MET A 64 -12.22 3.81 13.44
CA MET A 64 -10.92 3.14 13.41
C MET A 64 -11.07 1.75 12.78
N ILE A 65 -10.07 1.35 11.99
CA ILE A 65 -9.90 -0.01 11.47
C ILE A 65 -8.56 -0.51 11.97
N LEU A 66 -8.54 -1.63 12.68
CA LEU A 66 -7.30 -2.39 12.91
C LEU A 66 -7.05 -3.27 11.69
N ASN A 67 -5.83 -3.31 11.16
CA ASN A 67 -5.53 -4.09 9.96
C ASN A 67 -4.25 -4.92 10.08
N ALA A 68 -4.23 -5.98 9.28
CA ALA A 68 -3.06 -6.80 9.00
C ALA A 68 -3.03 -7.12 7.50
N GLU A 69 -1.87 -6.98 6.87
CA GLU A 69 -1.62 -7.27 5.45
C GLU A 69 -0.45 -8.26 5.36
N PHE A 70 -0.55 -9.19 4.41
CA PHE A 70 0.53 -10.08 4.00
C PHE A 70 0.63 -10.09 2.48
N SER A 71 1.81 -9.82 1.93
CA SER A 71 2.07 -9.83 0.50
C SER A 71 3.38 -10.53 0.14
N LEU A 72 3.38 -11.11 -1.06
CA LEU A 72 4.43 -11.91 -1.67
C LEU A 72 4.75 -11.37 -3.06
N PRO A 73 6.00 -11.47 -3.57
CA PRO A 73 6.26 -11.24 -4.98
C PRO A 73 5.69 -12.39 -5.82
N ALA A 74 5.16 -12.05 -6.99
CA ALA A 74 4.73 -13.02 -8.00
C ALA A 74 5.96 -13.52 -8.78
N GLY A 75 6.56 -14.61 -8.31
CA GLY A 75 7.74 -15.25 -8.90
C GLY A 75 7.75 -16.77 -8.69
N SER A 76 8.84 -17.44 -9.07
CA SER A 76 8.98 -18.91 -8.89
C SER A 76 9.15 -19.32 -7.43
N ASN A 77 9.77 -18.47 -6.61
CA ASN A 77 10.10 -18.74 -5.21
C ASN A 77 9.21 -17.92 -4.29
N THR A 78 7.92 -18.28 -4.21
CA THR A 78 6.89 -17.50 -3.50
C THR A 78 6.99 -17.53 -1.97
N THR A 79 7.89 -18.34 -1.38
CA THR A 79 8.06 -18.46 0.08
C THR A 79 9.32 -17.79 0.61
N ASP A 80 10.18 -17.28 -0.26
CA ASP A 80 11.45 -16.68 0.15
C ASP A 80 11.32 -15.21 0.55
N ASP A 81 10.49 -14.47 -0.19
CA ASP A 81 10.28 -13.05 0.02
C ASP A 81 8.86 -12.78 0.49
N PHE A 82 8.70 -11.94 1.53
CA PHE A 82 7.37 -11.52 1.99
C PHE A 82 7.40 -10.18 2.73
N LYS A 83 6.27 -9.48 2.72
CA LYS A 83 6.01 -8.21 3.40
C LYS A 83 4.75 -8.37 4.25
N THR A 84 4.88 -8.17 5.56
CA THR A 84 3.76 -8.18 6.51
C THR A 84 3.61 -6.78 7.09
N LYS A 85 2.41 -6.21 7.03
CA LYS A 85 2.07 -4.95 7.74
C LYS A 85 1.03 -5.22 8.82
N MET A 86 1.10 -4.51 9.94
CA MET A 86 0.05 -4.53 10.97
C MET A 86 -0.10 -3.15 11.59
N GLY A 87 -1.32 -2.66 11.75
CA GLY A 87 -1.54 -1.32 12.29
C GLY A 87 -2.99 -0.88 12.37
N ALA A 88 -3.20 0.42 12.24
CA ALA A 88 -4.52 1.03 12.33
C ALA A 88 -4.71 2.19 11.34
N GLN A 89 -5.88 2.25 10.73
CA GLN A 89 -6.38 3.36 9.93
C GLN A 89 -7.44 4.15 10.73
N LEU A 90 -7.37 5.48 10.68
CA LEU A 90 -8.21 6.41 11.42
C LEU A 90 -8.87 7.42 10.47
N ARG A 91 -10.19 7.56 10.50
CA ARG A 91 -10.88 8.68 9.82
C ARG A 91 -10.94 9.90 10.74
N LEU A 92 -9.91 10.75 10.68
CA LEU A 92 -9.76 11.93 11.53
C LEU A 92 -10.80 13.02 11.27
N TRP A 93 -11.26 13.16 10.03
CA TRP A 93 -12.21 14.20 9.65
C TRP A 93 -13.14 13.77 8.52
N GLN A 94 -14.38 14.28 8.55
CA GLN A 94 -15.36 14.10 7.50
C GLN A 94 -16.27 15.33 7.40
N TRP A 95 -16.51 15.79 6.17
CA TRP A 95 -17.56 16.74 5.83
C TRP A 95 -18.32 16.29 4.58
N ARG A 96 -19.58 15.89 4.79
CA ARG A 96 -20.42 15.25 3.76
C ARG A 96 -19.71 14.02 3.16
N SER A 97 -19.36 14.08 1.88
CA SER A 97 -18.63 13.05 1.15
C SER A 97 -17.12 13.18 1.28
N LEU A 98 -16.58 14.36 1.59
CA LEU A 98 -15.14 14.55 1.72
C LEU A 98 -14.68 14.00 3.08
N ALA A 99 -13.64 13.18 3.11
CA ALA A 99 -13.04 12.69 4.35
C ALA A 99 -11.51 12.65 4.27
N PHE A 100 -10.88 12.79 5.42
CA PHE A 100 -9.44 12.65 5.63
C PHE A 100 -9.18 11.51 6.62
N SER A 101 -8.28 10.60 6.23
CA SER A 101 -7.83 9.50 7.07
C SER A 101 -6.31 9.44 7.14
N VAL A 102 -5.80 8.92 8.25
CA VAL A 102 -4.38 8.56 8.41
C VAL A 102 -4.25 7.07 8.72
N GLU A 103 -3.09 6.52 8.43
CA GLU A 103 -2.74 5.13 8.71
C GLU A 103 -1.34 5.06 9.29
N ALA A 104 -1.15 4.16 10.25
CA ALA A 104 0.14 3.88 10.86
C ALA A 104 0.28 2.37 11.04
N GLN A 105 1.33 1.79 10.45
CA GLN A 105 1.59 0.36 10.46
C GLN A 105 3.05 0.07 10.85
N GLY A 106 3.25 -0.97 11.68
CA GLY A 106 4.53 -1.66 11.76
C GLY A 106 4.68 -2.58 10.55
N VAL A 107 5.88 -2.65 9.98
CA VAL A 107 6.16 -3.49 8.80
C VAL A 107 7.32 -4.43 9.10
N PHE A 108 7.15 -5.69 8.72
CA PHE A 108 8.18 -6.71 8.71
C PHE A 108 8.38 -7.23 7.30
N ARG A 109 9.63 -7.38 6.86
CA ARG A 109 9.96 -7.83 5.50
C ARG A 109 11.06 -8.88 5.54
N ARG A 110 10.94 -9.92 4.70
CA ARG A 110 12.06 -10.77 4.30
C ARG A 110 12.32 -10.58 2.82
N TYR A 111 13.59 -10.44 2.46
CA TYR A 111 14.07 -10.51 1.09
C TYR A 111 15.28 -11.45 1.03
N GLU A 112 15.42 -12.20 -0.06
CA GLU A 112 16.49 -13.17 -0.23
C GLU A 112 17.00 -13.21 -1.66
N THR A 113 18.32 -13.33 -1.76
CA THR A 113 19.06 -13.52 -3.00
C THR A 113 20.13 -14.58 -2.76
N ASP A 114 20.76 -15.10 -3.82
CA ASP A 114 21.90 -16.03 -3.73
C ASP A 114 23.07 -15.48 -2.88
N TYR A 115 23.13 -14.15 -2.70
CA TYR A 115 24.20 -13.44 -1.99
C TYR A 115 23.85 -13.09 -0.54
N VAL A 116 22.59 -12.73 -0.25
CA VAL A 116 22.20 -12.22 1.06
C VAL A 116 20.71 -12.43 1.34
N ARG A 117 20.41 -12.78 2.60
CA ARG A 117 19.07 -12.73 3.21
C ARG A 117 18.96 -11.51 4.13
N LEU A 118 17.89 -10.74 3.95
CA LEU A 118 17.55 -9.55 4.70
C LEU A 118 16.29 -9.80 5.53
N LEU A 119 16.32 -9.50 6.82
CA LEU A 119 15.11 -9.38 7.65
C LEU A 119 15.01 -7.94 8.14
N ASN A 120 13.97 -7.22 7.71
CA ASN A 120 13.79 -5.81 8.03
C ASN A 120 12.58 -5.59 8.95
N PHE A 121 12.78 -4.81 10.01
CA PHE A 121 11.71 -4.15 10.73
C PHE A 121 11.64 -2.68 10.32
N GLY A 122 10.42 -2.18 10.15
CA GLY A 122 10.15 -0.83 9.69
C GLY A 122 8.77 -0.32 10.12
N SER A 123 8.43 0.84 9.59
CA SER A 123 7.14 1.50 9.79
C SER A 123 6.64 2.09 8.48
N ASP A 124 5.34 2.15 8.33
CA ASP A 124 4.67 2.83 7.22
C ASP A 124 3.63 3.80 7.81
N PHE A 125 3.67 5.05 7.36
CA PHE A 125 2.75 6.11 7.78
C PHE A 125 2.16 6.77 6.55
N SER A 126 0.83 6.83 6.46
CA SER A 126 0.15 7.41 5.30
C SER A 126 -0.99 8.34 5.70
N GLY A 127 -1.35 9.23 4.78
CA GLY A 127 -2.52 10.10 4.86
C GLY A 127 -3.25 10.11 3.52
N ALA A 128 -4.57 10.05 3.55
CA ALA A 128 -5.43 10.06 2.37
C ALA A 128 -6.58 11.05 2.54
N ILE A 129 -6.81 11.87 1.52
CA ILE A 129 -7.98 12.76 1.41
C ILE A 129 -8.80 12.37 0.17
N GLY A 130 -10.11 12.19 0.34
CA GLY A 130 -10.95 11.65 -0.72
C GLY A 130 -12.42 12.01 -0.65
N LEU A 131 -13.08 11.93 -1.80
CA LEU A 131 -14.51 12.16 -2.01
C LEU A 131 -15.25 10.81 -2.03
N TYR A 132 -15.82 10.44 -0.89
CA TYR A 132 -16.52 9.18 -0.64
C TYR A 132 -18.03 9.28 -0.90
N LEU A 133 -18.49 8.73 -2.04
CA LEU A 133 -19.91 8.66 -2.43
C LEU A 133 -20.44 7.22 -2.30
N PRO A 134 -21.76 6.98 -2.34
CA PRO A 134 -22.35 5.69 -1.95
C PRO A 134 -21.98 4.48 -2.81
N ARG A 135 -21.51 4.69 -4.05
CA ARG A 135 -21.14 3.62 -5.01
C ARG A 135 -19.74 3.79 -5.61
N TRP A 136 -19.11 4.91 -5.37
CA TRP A 136 -17.81 5.24 -5.92
C TRP A 136 -17.15 6.30 -5.05
N PHE A 137 -15.83 6.38 -5.09
CA PHE A 137 -15.05 7.45 -4.53
C PHE A 137 -13.66 7.60 -5.17
N VAL A 138 -13.04 8.77 -5.00
CA VAL A 138 -11.64 9.01 -5.41
C VAL A 138 -10.88 9.58 -4.23
N ALA A 139 -9.64 9.15 -4.02
CA ALA A 139 -8.75 9.72 -3.02
C ALA A 139 -7.34 9.98 -3.57
N ALA A 140 -6.73 11.06 -3.09
CA ALA A 140 -5.29 11.28 -3.19
C ALA A 140 -4.64 10.88 -1.86
N HIS A 141 -3.46 10.27 -1.93
CA HIS A 141 -2.75 9.81 -0.73
C HIS A 141 -1.25 10.02 -0.87
N ALA A 142 -0.61 10.17 0.29
CA ALA A 142 0.83 10.30 0.46
C ALA A 142 1.25 9.47 1.66
N GLY A 143 2.42 8.84 1.60
CA GLY A 143 2.95 8.10 2.73
C GLY A 143 4.46 7.99 2.73
N PHE A 144 4.99 7.43 3.82
CA PHE A 144 6.40 7.27 4.08
C PHE A 144 6.67 5.90 4.70
N ASP A 145 7.39 5.08 3.94
CA ASP A 145 7.90 3.79 4.37
C ASP A 145 9.33 3.98 4.91
N LYS A 146 9.61 3.48 6.11
CA LYS A 146 10.93 3.52 6.75
C LYS A 146 11.41 2.12 7.11
N ALA A 147 12.56 1.73 6.58
CA ALA A 147 13.33 0.57 7.05
C ALA A 147 14.15 0.98 8.29
N ILE A 148 13.70 0.61 9.49
CA ILE A 148 14.28 1.08 10.77
C ILE A 148 15.52 0.28 11.18
N VAL A 149 15.49 -1.05 11.00
CA VAL A 149 16.63 -1.93 11.32
C VAL A 149 16.57 -3.17 10.44
N THR A 150 17.72 -3.61 9.92
CA THR A 150 17.78 -4.76 9.00
C THR A 150 18.86 -5.73 9.45
N HIS A 151 18.50 -7.01 9.58
CA HIS A 151 19.46 -8.09 9.78
C HIS A 151 19.95 -8.57 8.43
N PHE A 152 21.26 -8.50 8.20
CA PHE A 152 21.92 -9.06 7.04
C PHE A 152 22.48 -10.44 7.40
N LYS A 153 22.19 -11.45 6.58
CA LYS A 153 22.83 -12.77 6.62
C LYS A 153 23.38 -13.06 5.23
N ASN A 154 24.69 -12.92 5.09
CA ASN A 154 25.42 -13.09 3.83
C ASN A 154 25.66 -14.58 3.57
N SER A 155 25.53 -15.00 2.32
CA SER A 155 25.86 -16.35 1.88
C SER A 155 27.38 -16.58 1.87
N GLU A 156 27.79 -17.85 1.82
CA GLU A 156 29.21 -18.18 1.67
C GLU A 156 29.76 -17.69 0.32
N LEU A 157 28.96 -17.71 -0.75
CA LEU A 157 29.31 -17.14 -2.06
C LEU A 157 29.70 -15.64 -1.96
N LEU A 158 28.97 -14.86 -1.16
CA LEU A 158 29.30 -13.45 -0.95
C LEU A 158 30.55 -13.28 -0.06
N LYS A 159 30.75 -14.17 0.92
CA LYS A 159 31.94 -14.18 1.81
C LYS A 159 33.21 -14.62 1.09
N GLU A 160 33.14 -15.48 0.08
CA GLU A 160 34.28 -15.83 -0.78
C GLU A 160 34.88 -14.60 -1.48
N SER A 161 34.00 -13.72 -2.00
CA SER A 161 34.42 -12.47 -2.64
C SER A 161 34.73 -11.35 -1.65
N TYR A 162 34.07 -11.33 -0.49
CA TYR A 162 34.22 -10.30 0.53
C TYR A 162 34.36 -10.89 1.95
N PRO A 163 35.54 -11.47 2.31
CA PRO A 163 35.71 -12.18 3.59
C PRO A 163 35.52 -11.31 4.85
N ALA A 164 35.58 -9.99 4.70
CA ALA A 164 35.36 -9.03 5.79
C ALA A 164 33.89 -8.62 6.00
N ILE A 165 32.96 -9.11 5.16
CA ILE A 165 31.52 -8.82 5.31
C ILE A 165 30.98 -9.44 6.59
N LYS A 166 30.04 -8.76 7.25
CA LYS A 166 29.52 -9.17 8.56
C LYS A 166 28.04 -9.48 8.49
N ASP A 167 27.66 -10.57 9.14
CA ASP A 167 26.28 -10.89 9.46
C ASP A 167 25.85 -10.11 10.71
N GLY A 168 24.57 -9.76 10.83
CA GLY A 168 24.01 -9.13 12.02
C GLY A 168 23.01 -8.00 11.74
N TRP A 169 22.58 -7.33 12.81
CA TRP A 169 21.67 -6.18 12.75
C TRP A 169 22.41 -4.88 12.44
N TYR A 170 21.98 -4.19 11.38
CA TYR A 170 22.52 -2.90 10.96
C TYR A 170 21.60 -1.76 11.40
N GLN A 171 22.22 -0.77 12.06
CA GLN A 171 21.61 0.45 12.58
C GLN A 171 22.53 1.64 12.24
N PRO A 172 22.00 2.87 12.08
CA PRO A 172 20.59 3.25 12.11
C PRO A 172 19.84 2.85 10.83
N ALA A 173 18.64 3.38 10.65
CA ALA A 173 17.68 3.04 9.60
C ALA A 173 18.27 2.91 8.18
N THR A 174 18.18 1.70 7.62
CA THR A 174 18.90 1.26 6.41
C THR A 174 18.27 1.71 5.08
N GLY A 175 17.14 2.42 5.12
CA GLY A 175 16.47 2.95 3.93
C GLY A 175 15.09 3.52 4.23
N GLY A 176 14.39 3.95 3.19
CA GLY A 176 13.01 4.44 3.26
C GLY A 176 12.65 5.28 2.04
N HIS A 177 11.38 5.32 1.69
CA HIS A 177 10.87 6.03 0.52
C HIS A 177 9.55 6.72 0.83
N PHE A 178 9.29 7.81 0.13
CA PHE A 178 7.98 8.44 0.07
C PHE A 178 7.21 7.92 -1.15
N TYR A 179 5.91 7.74 -1.00
CA TYR A 179 5.01 7.37 -2.08
C TYR A 179 3.83 8.33 -2.15
N PHE A 180 3.39 8.64 -3.37
CA PHE A 180 2.30 9.57 -3.64
C PHE A 180 1.44 9.01 -4.76
N GLY A 181 0.12 9.00 -4.61
CA GLY A 181 -0.75 8.38 -5.59
C GLY A 181 -2.22 8.80 -5.54
N LEU A 182 -2.97 8.24 -6.48
CA LEU A 182 -4.42 8.33 -6.59
C LEU A 182 -5.02 6.93 -6.50
N GLN A 183 -6.26 6.85 -6.01
CA GLN A 183 -7.00 5.58 -5.94
C GLN A 183 -8.49 5.76 -6.27
N GLY A 184 -9.01 4.82 -7.07
CA GLY A 184 -10.40 4.69 -7.52
C GLY A 184 -10.71 3.31 -8.15
N GLY A 185 -11.84 2.67 -7.83
CA GLY A 185 -12.57 1.64 -8.60
C GLY A 185 -14.11 1.64 -8.44
N TYR A 186 -14.71 0.93 -7.49
CA TYR A 186 -16.17 0.86 -7.29
C TYR A 186 -16.60 0.32 -5.91
N SER A 187 -17.79 0.69 -5.42
CA SER A 187 -18.34 0.21 -4.15
C SER A 187 -19.75 -0.37 -4.25
N THR A 188 -19.95 -1.53 -3.62
CA THR A 188 -21.25 -2.15 -3.39
C THR A 188 -21.50 -2.38 -1.89
N ARG A 189 -22.65 -2.99 -1.56
CA ARG A 189 -22.95 -3.40 -0.18
C ARG A 189 -21.99 -4.45 0.37
N ALA A 190 -21.41 -5.32 -0.45
CA ALA A 190 -20.63 -6.48 0.02
C ALA A 190 -19.19 -6.54 -0.54
N LEU A 191 -18.89 -5.75 -1.56
CA LEU A 191 -17.62 -5.75 -2.29
C LEU A 191 -17.25 -4.31 -2.70
N ASP A 192 -16.03 -3.90 -2.41
CA ASP A 192 -15.34 -2.81 -3.10
C ASP A 192 -14.31 -3.42 -4.08
N VAL A 193 -14.11 -2.79 -5.24
CA VAL A 193 -13.09 -3.17 -6.23
C VAL A 193 -12.28 -1.92 -6.49
N TYR A 194 -10.95 -1.90 -6.40
CA TYR A 194 -10.16 -0.67 -6.52
C TYR A 194 -8.96 -0.80 -7.43
N LEU A 195 -8.57 0.32 -8.03
CA LEU A 195 -7.27 0.56 -8.62
C LEU A 195 -6.60 1.71 -7.86
N GLU A 196 -5.32 1.56 -7.59
CA GLU A 196 -4.44 2.53 -6.97
C GLU A 196 -3.20 2.63 -7.87
N ALA A 197 -2.72 3.85 -8.11
CA ALA A 197 -1.49 4.07 -8.87
C ALA A 197 -0.79 5.35 -8.40
N GLY A 198 0.53 5.33 -8.45
CA GLY A 198 1.34 6.44 -7.97
C GLY A 198 2.81 6.31 -8.30
N GLN A 199 3.61 7.15 -7.63
CA GLN A 199 5.04 7.29 -7.81
C GLN A 199 5.78 7.10 -6.47
N ILE A 200 7.01 6.60 -6.55
CA ILE A 200 7.91 6.38 -5.41
C ILE A 200 9.16 7.24 -5.60
N ILE A 201 9.60 7.87 -4.51
CA ILE A 201 10.88 8.60 -4.44
C ILE A 201 11.59 8.22 -3.14
N GLU A 202 12.91 8.02 -3.19
CA GLU A 202 13.68 7.67 -1.99
C GLU A 202 13.67 8.83 -0.96
N GLN A 203 13.99 8.53 0.30
CA GLN A 203 13.94 9.49 1.41
C GLN A 203 14.77 10.78 1.18
N ASP A 204 15.75 10.76 0.29
CA ASP A 204 16.57 11.93 -0.05
C ASP A 204 15.87 12.96 -0.97
N PHE A 205 14.66 12.64 -1.46
CA PHE A 205 13.88 13.43 -2.45
C PHE A 205 14.62 13.72 -3.76
N LYS A 206 15.64 12.93 -4.11
CA LYS A 206 16.51 13.13 -5.29
C LYS A 206 16.69 11.84 -6.08
N THR A 207 16.78 10.72 -5.39
CA THR A 207 16.94 9.40 -5.97
C THR A 207 15.57 8.80 -6.24
N ALA A 208 15.39 8.32 -7.47
CA ALA A 208 14.23 7.54 -7.87
C ALA A 208 14.67 6.06 -7.95
N PRO A 209 13.88 5.10 -7.43
CA PRO A 209 14.20 3.69 -7.60
C PRO A 209 14.08 3.27 -9.07
N LEU A 210 14.62 2.10 -9.42
CA LEU A 210 14.61 1.56 -10.79
C LEU A 210 13.20 1.54 -11.41
N LEU A 211 12.18 1.27 -10.59
CA LEU A 211 10.78 1.39 -10.94
C LEU A 211 10.12 2.44 -10.03
N PRO A 212 10.10 3.73 -10.43
CA PRO A 212 9.61 4.84 -9.60
C PRO A 212 8.09 5.00 -9.66
N LEU A 213 7.38 3.93 -10.03
CA LEU A 213 5.94 3.86 -10.17
C LEU A 213 5.42 2.61 -9.49
N TYR A 214 4.23 2.70 -8.92
CA TYR A 214 3.50 1.54 -8.40
C TYR A 214 2.07 1.55 -8.89
N ALA A 215 1.48 0.36 -8.95
CA ALA A 215 0.06 0.16 -9.19
C ALA A 215 -0.44 -1.01 -8.35
N ARG A 216 -1.67 -0.94 -7.85
CA ARG A 216 -2.32 -2.02 -7.08
C ARG A 216 -3.80 -2.10 -7.48
N PHE A 217 -4.26 -3.31 -7.80
CA PHE A 217 -5.65 -3.60 -8.12
C PHE A 217 -6.17 -4.65 -7.13
N GLY A 218 -7.35 -4.46 -6.56
CA GLY A 218 -7.84 -5.37 -5.52
C GLY A 218 -9.34 -5.41 -5.33
N TRP A 219 -9.77 -6.39 -4.54
CA TRP A 219 -11.15 -6.71 -4.22
C TRP A 219 -11.30 -6.86 -2.70
N SER A 220 -12.16 -6.06 -2.11
CA SER A 220 -12.36 -5.92 -0.67
C SER A 220 -13.78 -6.33 -0.28
N LEU A 221 -13.90 -7.50 0.32
CA LEU A 221 -15.15 -8.13 0.76
C LEU A 221 -15.54 -7.65 2.17
N LYS A 222 -16.73 -7.08 2.30
CA LYS A 222 -17.29 -6.56 3.55
C LYS A 222 -18.21 -7.58 4.21
N LEU A 223 -17.69 -8.26 5.23
CA LEU A 223 -18.38 -9.33 5.93
C LEU A 223 -19.19 -8.78 7.12
N ARG A 224 -20.30 -9.45 7.41
CA ARG A 224 -21.14 -9.23 8.59
C ARG A 224 -20.90 -10.38 9.55
N GLU A 225 -20.58 -10.02 10.78
CA GLU A 225 -20.37 -10.89 11.96
C GLU A 225 -19.62 -12.20 11.70
#